data_AF-A0A538RMJ4-F1
#
_entry.id   AF-A0A538RMJ4-F1
#
_cell.length_a   1.000
_cell.length_b   1.000
_cell.length_c   1.000
_cell.angle_alpha   90.00
_cell.angle_beta   90.00
_cell.angle_gamma   90.00
#
_symmetry.space_group_name_H-M   'P 1'
#
loop_
_entity.id
_entity.type
_entity.pdbx_description
1 polymer ?
#
loop_
_entity_poly.entity_id
_entity_poly.type
_entity_poly.pdbx_seq_one_letter_code
_entity_poly.pdbx_strand_id
1 'polypeptide(L)'
;MDRFSGRPLTFLITGFGWLLLSSLVGLAILIGLVHGTSLPSWMRLVHVHAILIGGILQLMIGGLLASLSSDSQSSHAGSNFRPWLFATLNASTVLLLIGFGLGNMKVVGGAGIILIGAVASVAPAAWQYARQHQTQSTGSSWLYRFSLISLLLGLVISVAMAFQFIQPYYAHARLLHLHLILLGFVTMAMIGATHYLLPIVLNAELYSLKLARLVMVVLPSGFAILIGGFITSSLHLELAIGGILILSIGLYSYNLLRTWISSGHSGNAASDHLLIATFFLVLMMIMGVLIGSNSLPQRPLLPFGSLQLAAYTHMALIGFILQTVFGVL
;
A
#
# COMPACT_ATOMS: atom_id res chain seq x y z
N MET A 1 -23.96 -16.00 -18.42
CA MET A 1 -22.93 -14.95 -18.48
C MET A 1 -21.80 -15.30 -17.51
N ASP A 2 -21.23 -16.53 -17.59
CA ASP A 2 -20.60 -17.16 -16.41
C ASP A 2 -19.20 -17.76 -16.62
N ARG A 3 -18.43 -17.30 -17.62
CA ARG A 3 -17.08 -17.88 -17.89
C ARG A 3 -15.89 -17.02 -17.47
N PHE A 4 -16.11 -15.84 -16.86
CA PHE A 4 -15.01 -14.91 -16.54
C PHE A 4 -14.80 -14.60 -15.05
N SER A 5 -15.79 -14.77 -14.17
CA SER A 5 -15.73 -14.27 -12.78
C SER A 5 -14.70 -15.01 -11.90
N GLY A 6 -13.55 -14.40 -11.56
CA GLY A 6 -12.59 -14.97 -10.59
C GLY A 6 -11.28 -15.48 -11.17
N ARG A 7 -10.93 -15.12 -12.41
CA ARG A 7 -9.56 -15.27 -12.96
C ARG A 7 -8.67 -14.10 -12.52
N PRO A 8 -7.33 -14.24 -12.45
CA PRO A 8 -6.42 -13.14 -12.10
C PRO A 8 -6.70 -11.84 -12.86
N LEU A 9 -6.95 -11.95 -14.18
CA LEU A 9 -7.31 -10.84 -15.04
C LEU A 9 -8.57 -10.07 -14.57
N THR A 10 -9.58 -10.77 -14.03
CA THR A 10 -10.78 -10.08 -13.53
C THR A 10 -10.55 -9.26 -12.27
N PHE A 11 -9.66 -9.72 -11.38
CA PHE A 11 -9.21 -8.91 -10.25
C PHE A 11 -8.48 -7.65 -10.75
N LEU A 12 -7.59 -7.80 -11.74
CA LEU A 12 -6.84 -6.69 -12.32
C LEU A 12 -7.76 -5.64 -12.97
N ILE A 13 -8.63 -6.06 -13.90
CA ILE A 13 -9.56 -5.16 -14.60
C ILE A 13 -10.49 -4.46 -13.62
N THR A 14 -11.07 -5.20 -12.68
CA THR A 14 -12.00 -4.61 -11.69
C THR A 14 -11.26 -3.67 -10.74
N GLY A 15 -10.01 -3.97 -10.39
CA GLY A 15 -9.16 -3.09 -9.58
C GLY A 15 -8.88 -1.76 -10.29
N PHE A 16 -8.52 -1.80 -11.57
CA PHE A 16 -8.39 -0.59 -12.37
C PHE A 16 -9.71 0.19 -12.49
N GLY A 17 -10.83 -0.51 -12.66
CA GLY A 17 -12.16 0.10 -12.67
C GLY A 17 -12.45 0.90 -11.39
N TRP A 18 -12.10 0.35 -10.22
CA TRP A 18 -12.22 1.05 -8.94
C TRP A 18 -11.31 2.28 -8.85
N LEU A 19 -10.06 2.19 -9.33
CA LEU A 19 -9.14 3.33 -9.35
C LEU A 19 -9.68 4.46 -10.25
N LEU A 20 -10.23 4.12 -11.42
CA LEU A 20 -10.82 5.09 -12.34
C LEU A 20 -12.08 5.74 -11.75
N LEU A 21 -13.00 4.94 -11.19
CA LEU A 21 -14.20 5.47 -10.57
C LEU A 21 -13.84 6.38 -9.38
N SER A 22 -12.88 5.97 -8.57
CA SER A 22 -12.48 6.76 -7.41
C SER A 22 -11.70 8.02 -7.79
N SER A 23 -10.95 8.03 -8.90
CA SER A 23 -10.29 9.26 -9.38
C SER A 23 -11.31 10.34 -9.77
N LEU A 24 -12.44 9.97 -10.37
CA LEU A 24 -13.55 10.89 -10.64
C LEU A 24 -14.14 11.47 -9.35
N VAL A 25 -14.34 10.62 -8.32
CA VAL A 25 -14.77 11.07 -6.99
C VAL A 25 -13.73 12.03 -6.38
N GLY A 26 -12.44 11.71 -6.48
CA GLY A 26 -11.34 12.56 -6.00
C GLY A 26 -11.31 13.93 -6.69
N LEU A 27 -11.52 13.96 -8.00
CA LEU A 27 -11.61 15.19 -8.78
C LEU A 27 -12.81 16.03 -8.34
N ALA A 28 -13.98 15.42 -8.12
CA ALA A 28 -15.16 16.13 -7.62
C ALA A 28 -14.90 16.73 -6.22
N ILE A 29 -14.26 15.98 -5.32
CA ILE A 29 -13.85 16.48 -4.00
C ILE A 29 -12.90 17.67 -4.13
N LEU A 30 -11.91 17.59 -5.02
CA LEU A 30 -10.94 18.66 -5.26
C LEU A 30 -11.63 19.93 -5.80
N ILE A 31 -12.50 19.79 -6.80
CA ILE A 31 -13.27 20.91 -7.37
C ILE A 31 -14.11 21.57 -6.27
N GLY A 32 -14.79 20.79 -5.43
CA GLY A 32 -15.56 21.31 -4.31
C GLY A 32 -14.71 22.03 -3.26
N LEU A 33 -13.49 21.55 -3.00
CA LEU A 33 -12.53 22.21 -2.10
C LEU A 33 -12.05 23.55 -2.68
N VAL A 34 -11.74 23.61 -3.97
CA VAL A 34 -11.23 24.82 -4.63
C VAL A 34 -12.30 25.90 -4.75
N HIS A 35 -13.55 25.53 -5.05
CA HIS A 35 -14.66 26.47 -5.22
C HIS A 35 -15.42 26.80 -3.93
N GLY A 36 -15.01 26.23 -2.78
CA GLY A 36 -15.71 26.44 -1.51
C GLY A 36 -17.04 25.68 -1.36
N THR A 37 -17.41 24.83 -2.31
CA THR A 37 -18.59 23.95 -2.27
C THR A 37 -18.18 22.54 -1.84
N SER A 38 -17.64 22.41 -0.62
CA SER A 38 -17.07 21.14 -0.16
C SER A 38 -18.13 20.04 -0.10
N LEU A 39 -17.86 18.92 -0.76
CA LEU A 39 -18.71 17.72 -0.72
C LEU A 39 -18.77 17.12 0.71
N PRO A 40 -19.78 16.29 1.02
CA PRO A 40 -19.91 15.65 2.31
C PRO A 40 -18.65 14.90 2.75
N SER A 41 -18.32 14.96 4.04
CA SER A 41 -17.08 14.41 4.59
C SER A 41 -16.93 12.89 4.39
N TRP A 42 -18.05 12.16 4.37
CA TRP A 42 -18.07 10.70 4.11
C TRP A 42 -17.57 10.35 2.71
N MET A 43 -17.66 11.26 1.73
CA MET A 43 -17.19 11.02 0.37
C MET A 43 -15.67 10.86 0.30
N ARG A 44 -14.93 11.50 1.24
CA ARG A 44 -13.48 11.26 1.39
C ARG A 44 -13.19 9.85 1.88
N LEU A 45 -13.98 9.33 2.81
CA LEU A 45 -13.83 7.95 3.30
C LEU A 45 -14.12 6.96 2.18
N VAL A 46 -15.18 7.19 1.41
CA VAL A 46 -15.53 6.38 0.23
C VAL A 46 -14.40 6.40 -0.79
N HIS A 47 -13.90 7.58 -1.16
CA HIS A 47 -12.79 7.73 -2.10
C HIS A 47 -11.54 6.94 -1.70
N VAL A 48 -11.08 7.12 -0.45
CA VAL A 48 -9.87 6.47 0.06
C VAL A 48 -10.03 4.95 0.13
N HIS A 49 -11.15 4.45 0.64
CA HIS A 49 -11.35 2.99 0.76
C HIS A 49 -11.63 2.31 -0.58
N ALA A 50 -12.30 2.99 -1.51
CA ALA A 50 -12.47 2.51 -2.88
C ALA A 50 -11.11 2.34 -3.57
N ILE A 51 -10.17 3.29 -3.37
CA ILE A 51 -8.80 3.20 -3.90
C ILE A 51 -8.04 2.06 -3.25
N LEU A 52 -8.00 2.01 -1.91
CA LEU A 52 -7.14 1.08 -1.19
C LEU A 52 -7.64 -0.37 -1.26
N ILE A 53 -8.94 -0.60 -1.10
CA ILE A 53 -9.53 -1.94 -1.05
C ILE A 53 -9.94 -2.38 -2.46
N GLY A 54 -10.84 -1.63 -3.09
CA GLY A 54 -11.37 -1.97 -4.41
C GLY A 54 -10.31 -1.88 -5.51
N GLY A 55 -9.40 -0.91 -5.41
CA GLY A 55 -8.29 -0.72 -6.34
C GLY A 55 -7.04 -1.53 -5.97
N ILE A 56 -6.19 -0.97 -5.11
CA ILE A 56 -4.82 -1.44 -4.85
C ILE A 56 -4.78 -2.86 -4.31
N LEU A 57 -5.50 -3.16 -3.22
CA LEU A 57 -5.51 -4.51 -2.65
C LEU A 57 -6.00 -5.54 -3.67
N GLN A 58 -7.02 -5.20 -4.45
CA GLN A 58 -7.54 -6.07 -5.50
C GLN A 58 -6.54 -6.30 -6.63
N LEU A 59 -5.82 -5.26 -7.08
CA LEU A 59 -4.73 -5.38 -8.04
C LEU A 59 -3.60 -6.25 -7.50
N MET A 60 -3.21 -6.08 -6.24
CA MET A 60 -2.17 -6.87 -5.59
C MET A 60 -2.56 -8.36 -5.49
N ILE A 61 -3.81 -8.66 -5.13
CA ILE A 61 -4.33 -10.04 -5.13
C ILE A 61 -4.34 -10.60 -6.56
N GLY A 62 -4.80 -9.83 -7.55
CA GLY A 62 -4.79 -10.23 -8.96
C GLY A 62 -3.38 -10.56 -9.46
N GLY A 63 -2.40 -9.70 -9.18
CA GLY A 63 -1.00 -9.89 -9.52
C GLY A 63 -0.41 -11.13 -8.86
N LEU A 64 -0.62 -11.31 -7.55
CA LEU A 64 -0.18 -12.50 -6.83
C LEU A 64 -0.73 -13.79 -7.46
N LEU A 65 -2.03 -13.83 -7.77
CA LEU A 65 -2.66 -15.00 -8.37
C LEU A 65 -2.14 -15.25 -9.80
N ALA A 66 -1.81 -14.19 -10.55
CA ALA A 66 -1.19 -14.30 -11.87
C ALA A 66 0.22 -14.91 -11.78
N SER A 67 1.06 -14.41 -10.87
CA SER A 67 2.42 -14.93 -10.64
C SER A 67 2.40 -16.41 -10.24
N LEU A 68 1.53 -16.79 -9.30
CA LEU A 68 1.39 -18.18 -8.89
C LEU A 68 0.91 -19.10 -10.02
N SER A 69 0.07 -18.58 -10.93
CA SER A 69 -0.38 -19.35 -12.09
C SER A 69 0.74 -19.56 -13.12
N SER A 70 1.64 -18.58 -13.28
CA SER A 70 2.80 -18.67 -14.19
C SER A 70 3.78 -19.76 -13.74
N ASP A 71 4.08 -19.85 -12.45
CA ASP A 71 5.01 -20.86 -11.91
C ASP A 71 4.45 -22.29 -12.02
N SER A 72 3.12 -22.45 -11.99
CA SER A 72 2.45 -23.75 -12.06
C SER A 72 2.33 -24.33 -13.47
N GLN A 73 2.65 -23.57 -14.54
CA GLN A 73 2.55 -24.07 -15.92
C GLN A 73 3.56 -25.19 -16.27
N SER A 74 4.42 -25.60 -15.33
CA SER A 74 5.25 -26.81 -15.45
C SER A 74 4.53 -28.11 -15.05
N SER A 75 3.36 -28.07 -14.38
CA SER A 75 2.58 -29.28 -14.07
C SER A 75 1.09 -28.99 -13.84
N HIS A 76 0.25 -29.50 -14.75
CA HIS A 76 -1.21 -29.53 -14.75
C HIS A 76 -1.97 -28.19 -14.94
N ALA A 77 -2.68 -28.09 -16.07
CA ALA A 77 -3.62 -27.04 -16.43
C ALA A 77 -4.89 -27.06 -15.55
N GLY A 78 -4.77 -26.68 -14.28
CA GLY A 78 -5.90 -26.35 -13.41
C GLY A 78 -6.06 -24.83 -13.34
N SER A 79 -7.13 -24.28 -13.93
CA SER A 79 -7.40 -22.85 -13.87
C SER A 79 -7.54 -22.38 -12.41
N ASN A 80 -6.68 -21.47 -11.96
CA ASN A 80 -6.76 -20.77 -10.66
C ASN A 80 -7.99 -19.85 -10.60
N PHE A 81 -9.18 -20.46 -10.62
CA PHE A 81 -10.47 -19.81 -10.60
C PHE A 81 -10.92 -19.63 -9.15
N ARG A 82 -10.97 -18.39 -8.66
CA ARG A 82 -11.36 -18.05 -7.29
C ARG A 82 -12.59 -17.13 -7.26
N PRO A 83 -13.77 -17.60 -7.72
CA PRO A 83 -14.98 -16.78 -7.85
C PRO A 83 -15.47 -16.30 -6.49
N TRP A 84 -15.39 -17.14 -5.46
CA TRP A 84 -15.81 -16.80 -4.10
C TRP A 84 -14.98 -15.68 -3.49
N LEU A 85 -13.66 -15.73 -3.67
CA LEU A 85 -12.77 -14.65 -3.23
C LEU A 85 -13.09 -13.34 -3.94
N PHE A 86 -13.30 -13.39 -5.26
CA PHE A 86 -13.64 -12.20 -6.05
C PHE A 86 -14.97 -11.60 -5.58
N ALA A 87 -15.98 -12.44 -5.39
CA ALA A 87 -17.30 -12.02 -4.93
C ALA A 87 -17.26 -11.45 -3.50
N THR A 88 -16.58 -12.10 -2.56
CA THR A 88 -16.49 -11.62 -1.17
C THR A 88 -15.69 -10.31 -1.07
N LEU A 89 -14.60 -10.17 -1.81
CA LEU A 89 -13.81 -8.94 -1.85
C LEU A 89 -14.64 -7.75 -2.38
N ASN A 90 -15.34 -7.93 -3.51
CA ASN A 90 -16.17 -6.86 -4.07
C ASN A 90 -17.41 -6.57 -3.22
N ALA A 91 -18.09 -7.60 -2.71
CA ALA A 91 -19.24 -7.42 -1.83
C ALA A 91 -18.86 -6.68 -0.54
N SER A 92 -17.74 -7.07 0.09
CA SER A 92 -17.23 -6.39 1.28
C SER A 92 -16.85 -4.94 1.00
N THR A 93 -16.22 -4.66 -0.15
CA THR A 93 -15.89 -3.30 -0.58
C THR A 93 -17.15 -2.45 -0.75
N VAL A 94 -18.12 -2.91 -1.55
CA VAL A 94 -19.37 -2.17 -1.78
C VAL A 94 -20.15 -1.95 -0.48
N LEU A 95 -20.28 -2.98 0.36
CA LEU A 95 -20.98 -2.87 1.64
C LEU A 95 -20.31 -1.88 2.58
N LEU A 96 -18.97 -1.85 2.60
CA LEU A 96 -18.19 -0.89 3.37
C LEU A 96 -18.40 0.55 2.89
N LEU A 97 -18.40 0.79 1.57
CA LEU A 97 -18.65 2.11 0.99
C LEU A 97 -20.09 2.59 1.26
N ILE A 98 -21.08 1.71 1.13
CA ILE A 98 -22.48 2.00 1.49
C ILE A 98 -22.60 2.31 2.99
N GLY A 99 -21.92 1.53 3.84
CA GLY A 99 -21.88 1.77 5.28
C GLY A 99 -21.36 3.16 5.63
N PHE A 100 -20.30 3.62 4.96
CA PHE A 100 -19.81 5.00 5.12
C PHE A 100 -20.81 6.04 4.63
N GLY A 101 -21.40 5.85 3.44
CA GLY A 101 -22.39 6.78 2.89
C GLY A 101 -23.64 6.94 3.76
N LEU A 102 -24.08 5.85 4.40
CA LEU A 102 -25.21 5.85 5.32
C LEU A 102 -24.84 6.25 6.77
N GLY A 103 -23.55 6.42 7.06
CA GLY A 103 -23.07 6.68 8.43
C GLY A 103 -23.25 5.49 9.39
N ASN A 104 -23.48 4.28 8.89
CA ASN A 104 -23.73 3.09 9.70
C ASN A 104 -22.43 2.30 9.96
N MET A 105 -21.77 2.63 11.07
CA MET A 105 -20.48 2.01 11.43
C MET A 105 -20.59 0.51 11.76
N LYS A 106 -21.77 0.00 12.13
CA LYS A 106 -21.98 -1.44 12.31
C LYS A 106 -21.90 -2.18 10.98
N VAL A 107 -22.46 -1.59 9.91
CA VAL A 107 -22.34 -2.13 8.54
C VAL A 107 -20.89 -2.07 8.08
N VAL A 108 -20.18 -0.95 8.33
CA VAL A 108 -18.74 -0.82 8.03
C VAL A 108 -17.92 -1.90 8.75
N GLY A 109 -18.15 -2.11 10.05
CA GLY A 109 -17.47 -3.13 10.84
C GLY A 109 -17.75 -4.56 10.34
N GLY A 110 -19.02 -4.87 10.01
CA GLY A 110 -19.41 -6.15 9.44
C GLY A 110 -18.75 -6.42 8.08
N ALA A 111 -18.73 -5.41 7.20
CA ALA A 111 -18.02 -5.49 5.93
C ALA A 111 -16.50 -5.70 6.12
N GLY A 112 -15.91 -5.04 7.11
CA GLY A 112 -14.51 -5.24 7.49
C GLY A 112 -14.19 -6.66 7.96
N ILE A 113 -15.09 -7.31 8.71
CA ILE A 113 -14.94 -8.72 9.10
C ILE A 113 -14.93 -9.63 7.86
N ILE A 114 -15.86 -9.41 6.93
CA ILE A 114 -15.92 -10.17 5.67
C ILE A 114 -14.62 -9.97 4.87
N LEU A 115 -14.11 -8.74 4.81
CA LEU A 115 -12.84 -8.42 4.14
C LEU A 115 -11.65 -9.13 4.80
N ILE A 116 -11.58 -9.18 6.13
CA ILE A 116 -10.55 -9.96 6.85
C ILE A 116 -10.61 -11.42 6.43
N GLY A 117 -11.81 -12.02 6.37
CA GLY A 117 -11.98 -13.40 5.90
C GLY A 117 -11.48 -13.61 4.47
N ALA A 118 -11.79 -12.67 3.56
CA ALA A 118 -11.30 -12.71 2.18
C ALA A 118 -9.76 -12.65 2.12
N VAL A 119 -9.13 -11.71 2.83
CA VAL A 119 -7.67 -11.57 2.89
C VAL A 119 -7.02 -12.82 3.53
N ALA A 120 -7.57 -13.31 4.64
CA ALA A 120 -7.10 -14.51 5.32
C ALA A 120 -7.13 -15.75 4.42
N SER A 121 -8.11 -15.86 3.50
CA SER A 121 -8.17 -16.97 2.55
C SER A 121 -7.04 -16.98 1.51
N VAL A 122 -6.43 -15.81 1.24
CA VAL A 122 -5.29 -15.65 0.30
C VAL A 122 -3.95 -15.65 1.04
N ALA A 123 -3.95 -15.37 2.34
CA ALA A 123 -2.75 -15.31 3.16
C ALA A 123 -1.82 -16.54 3.02
N PRO A 124 -2.31 -17.80 2.96
CA PRO A 124 -1.44 -18.95 2.74
C PRO A 124 -0.71 -18.92 1.38
N ALA A 125 -1.40 -18.48 0.32
CA ALA A 125 -0.83 -18.36 -1.02
C ALA A 125 0.22 -17.24 -1.06
N ALA A 126 -0.07 -16.09 -0.44
CA ALA A 126 0.88 -14.99 -0.29
C ALA A 126 2.12 -15.43 0.53
N TRP A 127 1.91 -16.21 1.59
CA TRP A 127 2.98 -16.74 2.43
C TRP A 127 3.86 -17.76 1.70
N GLN A 128 3.26 -18.61 0.87
CA GLN A 128 3.97 -19.55 0.00
C GLN A 128 4.80 -18.82 -1.06
N TYR A 129 4.22 -17.82 -1.73
CA TYR A 129 4.93 -16.96 -2.67
C TYR A 129 6.17 -16.32 -2.03
N ALA A 130 6.01 -15.77 -0.81
CA ALA A 130 7.12 -15.22 -0.04
C ALA A 130 8.20 -16.28 0.28
N ARG A 131 7.82 -17.54 0.56
CA ARG A 131 8.77 -18.65 0.78
C ARG A 131 9.53 -19.05 -0.48
N GLN A 132 8.88 -19.08 -1.64
CA GLN A 132 9.54 -19.46 -2.89
C GLN A 132 10.62 -18.44 -3.30
N HIS A 133 10.40 -17.16 -2.98
CA HIS A 133 11.36 -16.08 -3.19
C HIS A 133 12.42 -15.97 -2.08
N GLN A 134 12.51 -16.95 -1.16
CA GLN A 134 13.48 -16.97 -0.06
C GLN A 134 14.90 -17.32 -0.53
N THR A 135 15.05 -17.93 -1.72
CA THR A 135 16.35 -18.24 -2.33
C THR A 135 17.01 -17.04 -3.02
N GLN A 136 16.30 -15.92 -3.18
CA GLN A 136 16.87 -14.69 -3.71
C GLN A 136 17.72 -13.98 -2.65
N SER A 137 18.95 -13.63 -3.02
CA SER A 137 20.00 -13.10 -2.15
C SER A 137 19.70 -11.73 -1.49
N THR A 138 18.53 -11.14 -1.78
CA THR A 138 18.14 -9.78 -1.36
C THR A 138 17.31 -9.74 -0.07
N GLY A 139 16.73 -10.85 0.41
CA GLY A 139 15.93 -10.86 1.65
C GLY A 139 14.46 -10.43 1.51
N SER A 140 13.95 -10.29 0.27
CA SER A 140 12.59 -9.81 -0.04
C SER A 140 11.46 -10.64 0.60
N SER A 141 11.70 -11.94 0.86
CA SER A 141 10.72 -12.84 1.50
C SER A 141 10.22 -12.38 2.88
N TRP A 142 11.10 -11.80 3.70
CA TRP A 142 10.74 -11.29 5.03
C TRP A 142 9.82 -10.08 4.92
N LEU A 143 10.11 -9.19 3.97
CA LEU A 143 9.37 -7.96 3.72
C LEU A 143 7.91 -8.25 3.33
N TYR A 144 7.68 -9.24 2.47
CA TYR A 144 6.32 -9.65 2.09
C TYR A 144 5.53 -10.26 3.26
N ARG A 145 6.17 -11.05 4.12
CA ARG A 145 5.51 -11.58 5.33
C ARG A 145 5.14 -10.46 6.29
N PHE A 146 6.07 -9.53 6.51
CA PHE A 146 5.85 -8.36 7.33
C PHE A 146 4.68 -7.51 6.81
N SER A 147 4.62 -7.33 5.49
CA SER A 147 3.54 -6.62 4.80
C SER A 147 2.18 -7.29 5.01
N LEU A 148 2.10 -8.62 4.86
CA LEU A 148 0.87 -9.37 5.09
C LEU A 148 0.40 -9.29 6.56
N ILE A 149 1.32 -9.38 7.52
CA ILE A 149 1.01 -9.22 8.95
C ILE A 149 0.47 -7.81 9.21
N SER A 150 1.11 -6.79 8.65
CA SER A 150 0.68 -5.39 8.79
C SER A 150 -0.72 -5.16 8.21
N LEU A 151 -1.04 -5.77 7.07
CA LEU A 151 -2.39 -5.74 6.49
C LEU A 151 -3.42 -6.31 7.46
N LEU A 152 -3.19 -7.53 7.97
CA LEU A 152 -4.12 -8.21 8.86
C LEU A 152 -4.33 -7.41 10.16
N LEU A 153 -3.25 -6.92 10.79
CA LEU A 153 -3.33 -6.08 11.98
C LEU A 153 -4.07 -4.77 11.71
N GLY A 154 -3.77 -4.11 10.59
CA GLY A 154 -4.44 -2.89 10.17
C GLY A 154 -5.95 -3.08 9.96
N LEU A 155 -6.35 -4.20 9.38
CA LEU A 155 -7.77 -4.56 9.22
C LEU A 155 -8.46 -4.85 10.56
N VAL A 156 -7.82 -5.60 11.46
CA VAL A 156 -8.37 -5.86 12.81
C VAL A 156 -8.60 -4.55 13.57
N ILE A 157 -7.64 -3.63 13.54
CA ILE A 157 -7.78 -2.32 14.19
C ILE A 157 -8.91 -1.51 13.55
N SER A 158 -9.06 -1.58 12.21
CA SER A 158 -10.17 -0.89 11.52
C SER A 158 -11.55 -1.38 11.98
N VAL A 159 -11.70 -2.69 12.16
CA VAL A 159 -12.94 -3.32 12.64
C VAL A 159 -13.20 -2.94 14.09
N ALA A 160 -12.18 -2.97 14.94
CA ALA A 160 -12.29 -2.54 16.34
C ALA A 160 -12.72 -1.07 16.47
N MET A 161 -12.20 -0.18 15.60
CA MET A 161 -12.65 1.21 15.52
C MET A 161 -14.11 1.32 15.07
N ALA A 162 -14.53 0.58 14.05
CA ALA A 162 -15.89 0.63 13.52
C ALA A 162 -16.94 0.17 14.56
N PHE A 163 -16.64 -0.86 15.34
CA PHE A 163 -17.49 -1.32 16.45
C PHE A 163 -17.31 -0.55 17.76
N GLN A 164 -16.46 0.49 17.77
CA GLN A 164 -16.24 1.35 18.93
C GLN A 164 -15.62 0.63 20.15
N PHE A 165 -14.88 -0.47 19.94
CA PHE A 165 -14.26 -1.23 21.03
C PHE A 165 -13.05 -0.52 21.67
N ILE A 166 -12.47 0.46 20.97
CA ILE A 166 -11.25 1.17 21.37
C ILE A 166 -11.44 2.69 21.39
N GLN A 167 -12.65 3.15 21.71
CA GLN A 167 -13.04 4.57 21.71
C GLN A 167 -12.07 5.51 22.44
N PRO A 168 -11.59 5.20 23.67
CA PRO A 168 -10.65 6.09 24.38
C PRO A 168 -9.35 6.35 23.62
N TYR A 169 -8.98 5.43 22.72
CA TYR A 169 -7.74 5.46 21.96
C TYR A 169 -7.99 5.66 20.45
N TYR A 170 -9.16 6.18 20.05
CA TYR A 170 -9.56 6.26 18.63
C TYR A 170 -8.53 7.00 17.76
N ALA A 171 -7.97 8.12 18.25
CA ALA A 171 -6.97 8.88 17.50
C ALA A 171 -5.70 8.06 17.23
N HIS A 172 -5.17 7.36 18.25
CA HIS A 172 -4.02 6.47 18.14
C HIS A 172 -4.33 5.27 17.24
N ALA A 173 -5.50 4.66 17.40
CA ALA A 173 -5.96 3.54 16.59
C ALA A 173 -6.06 3.92 15.10
N ARG A 174 -6.57 5.13 14.81
CA ARG A 174 -6.65 5.65 13.44
C ARG A 174 -5.26 5.87 12.86
N LEU A 175 -4.34 6.46 13.62
CA LEU A 175 -2.96 6.68 13.17
C LEU A 175 -2.25 5.35 12.88
N LEU A 176 -2.43 4.38 13.78
CA LEU A 176 -1.87 3.03 13.67
C LEU A 176 -2.45 2.29 12.46
N HIS A 177 -3.77 2.33 12.26
CA HIS A 177 -4.43 1.77 11.08
C HIS A 177 -3.87 2.33 9.78
N LEU A 178 -3.74 3.66 9.68
CA LEU A 178 -3.20 4.31 8.48
C LEU A 178 -1.77 3.86 8.18
N HIS A 179 -0.89 3.82 9.19
CA HIS A 179 0.51 3.44 8.98
C HIS A 179 0.67 1.94 8.72
N LEU A 180 -0.11 1.08 9.38
CA LEU A 180 -0.10 -0.37 9.10
C LEU A 180 -0.54 -0.68 7.67
N ILE A 181 -1.57 -0.01 7.16
CA ILE A 181 -2.06 -0.24 5.79
C ILE A 181 -1.12 0.39 4.76
N LEU A 182 -0.79 1.68 4.89
CA LEU A 182 -0.02 2.39 3.86
C LEU A 182 1.45 2.02 3.92
N LEU A 183 2.11 2.23 5.06
CA LEU A 183 3.56 2.03 5.18
C LEU A 183 3.90 0.56 5.43
N GLY A 184 3.19 -0.11 6.34
CA GLY A 184 3.45 -1.50 6.73
C GLY A 184 3.08 -2.51 5.63
N PHE A 185 1.92 -2.36 5.00
CA PHE A 185 1.46 -3.25 3.94
C PHE A 185 1.84 -2.76 2.54
N VAL A 186 1.23 -1.68 2.03
CA VAL A 186 1.35 -1.28 0.63
C VAL A 186 2.80 -0.93 0.27
N THR A 187 3.43 -0.02 1.01
CA THR A 187 4.81 0.43 0.73
C THR A 187 5.80 -0.71 0.82
N MET A 188 5.74 -1.55 1.88
CA MET A 188 6.64 -2.70 1.98
C MET A 188 6.45 -3.68 0.81
N ALA A 189 5.21 -4.04 0.45
CA ALA A 189 4.98 -4.93 -0.68
C ALA A 189 5.53 -4.35 -1.99
N MET A 190 5.33 -3.06 -2.23
CA MET A 190 5.80 -2.36 -3.42
C MET A 190 7.32 -2.24 -3.48
N ILE A 191 7.99 -1.92 -2.37
CA ILE A 191 9.46 -1.94 -2.29
C ILE A 191 10.01 -3.34 -2.60
N GLY A 192 9.35 -4.39 -2.06
CA GLY A 192 9.70 -5.78 -2.33
C GLY A 192 9.57 -6.12 -3.81
N ALA A 193 8.47 -5.68 -4.44
CA ALA A 193 8.18 -5.91 -5.86
C ALA A 193 9.18 -5.18 -6.76
N THR A 194 9.42 -3.89 -6.52
CA THR A 194 10.33 -3.07 -7.33
C THR A 194 11.78 -3.57 -7.25
N HIS A 195 12.25 -4.01 -6.07
CA HIS A 195 13.59 -4.61 -5.94
C HIS A 195 13.77 -5.86 -6.82
N TYR A 196 12.70 -6.61 -7.04
CA TYR A 196 12.72 -7.82 -7.85
C TYR A 196 12.54 -7.52 -9.34
N LEU A 197 11.56 -6.65 -9.66
CA LEU A 197 11.14 -6.42 -11.04
C LEU A 197 12.04 -5.45 -11.79
N LEU A 198 12.59 -4.41 -11.14
CA LEU A 198 13.43 -3.44 -11.84
C LEU A 198 14.66 -4.10 -12.49
N PRO A 199 15.45 -4.95 -11.78
CA PRO A 199 16.56 -5.66 -12.41
C PRO A 199 16.14 -6.56 -13.59
N ILE A 200 14.98 -7.20 -13.50
CA ILE A 200 14.42 -8.05 -14.58
C ILE A 200 14.09 -7.21 -15.81
N VAL A 201 13.37 -6.11 -15.63
CA VAL A 201 12.98 -5.20 -16.72
C VAL A 201 14.20 -4.61 -17.42
N LEU A 202 15.28 -4.36 -16.67
CA LEU A 202 16.53 -3.83 -17.20
C LEU A 202 17.47 -4.89 -17.75
N ASN A 203 17.15 -6.18 -17.58
CA ASN A 203 18.04 -7.31 -17.82
C ASN A 203 19.44 -7.09 -17.21
N ALA A 204 19.47 -6.67 -15.95
CA ALA A 204 20.68 -6.30 -15.23
C ALA A 204 20.68 -6.86 -13.81
N GLU A 205 21.86 -6.95 -13.20
CA GLU A 205 21.98 -7.28 -11.79
C GLU A 205 21.80 -6.03 -10.92
N LEU A 206 21.31 -6.24 -9.70
CA LEU A 206 21.19 -5.16 -8.72
C LEU A 206 22.57 -4.64 -8.32
N TYR A 207 22.75 -3.32 -8.33
CA TYR A 207 24.04 -2.67 -8.09
C TYR A 207 24.75 -3.14 -6.80
N SER A 208 24.02 -3.22 -5.68
CA SER A 208 24.58 -3.70 -4.41
C SER A 208 23.60 -4.58 -3.64
N LEU A 209 23.92 -5.88 -3.57
CA LEU A 209 23.22 -6.85 -2.74
C LEU A 209 23.39 -6.61 -1.23
N LYS A 210 24.53 -6.02 -0.82
CA LYS A 210 24.76 -5.67 0.59
C LYS A 210 23.80 -4.55 1.02
N LEU A 211 23.63 -3.55 0.17
CA LEU A 211 22.74 -2.42 0.43
C LEU A 211 21.27 -2.86 0.46
N ALA A 212 20.88 -3.71 -0.49
CA ALA A 212 19.54 -4.31 -0.51
C ALA A 212 19.24 -5.05 0.80
N ARG A 213 20.14 -5.94 1.25
CA ARG A 213 19.96 -6.67 2.52
C ARG A 213 19.86 -5.74 3.73
N LEU A 214 20.67 -4.68 3.79
CA LEU A 214 20.59 -3.70 4.86
C LEU A 214 19.21 -3.03 4.89
N VAL A 215 18.74 -2.53 3.74
CA VAL A 215 17.42 -1.90 3.61
C VAL A 215 16.30 -2.86 4.02
N MET A 216 16.35 -4.12 3.59
CA MET A 216 15.35 -5.14 3.91
C MET A 216 15.27 -5.49 5.40
N VAL A 217 16.31 -5.20 6.18
CA VAL A 217 16.29 -5.35 7.65
C VAL A 217 15.88 -4.04 8.33
N VAL A 218 16.48 -2.91 7.93
CA VAL A 218 16.28 -1.61 8.56
C VAL A 218 14.85 -1.10 8.36
N LEU A 219 14.26 -1.26 7.17
CA LEU A 219 12.89 -0.80 6.91
C LEU A 219 11.83 -1.45 7.81
N PRO A 220 11.66 -2.79 7.83
CA PRO A 220 10.63 -3.40 8.68
C PRO A 220 10.94 -3.24 10.17
N SER A 221 12.21 -3.29 10.58
CA SER A 221 12.59 -3.09 11.99
C SER A 221 12.31 -1.66 12.44
N GLY A 222 12.71 -0.67 11.63
CA GLY A 222 12.43 0.73 11.88
C GLY A 222 10.92 1.01 11.92
N PHE A 223 10.15 0.43 11.00
CA PHE A 223 8.69 0.56 11.03
C PHE A 223 8.09 -0.05 12.30
N ALA A 224 8.55 -1.23 12.75
CA ALA A 224 8.07 -1.82 14.01
C ALA A 224 8.34 -0.91 15.21
N ILE A 225 9.50 -0.24 15.26
CA ILE A 225 9.83 0.73 16.31
C ILE A 225 8.97 2.00 16.17
N LEU A 226 8.70 2.47 14.95
CA LEU A 226 7.80 3.59 14.68
C LEU A 226 6.39 3.31 15.22
N ILE A 227 5.88 2.09 15.04
CA ILE A 227 4.62 1.65 15.65
C ILE A 227 4.69 1.72 17.19
N GLY A 228 5.82 1.31 17.78
CA GLY A 228 6.08 1.50 19.21
C GLY A 228 6.02 2.98 19.64
N GLY A 229 6.52 3.89 18.80
CA GLY A 229 6.37 5.35 18.97
C GLY A 229 4.92 5.77 19.08
N PHE A 230 4.07 5.35 18.14
CA PHE A 230 2.63 5.68 18.17
C PHE A 230 1.92 5.10 19.39
N ILE A 231 2.26 3.88 19.80
CA ILE A 231 1.66 3.22 20.98
C ILE A 231 2.06 3.94 22.27
N THR A 232 3.32 4.36 22.37
CA THR A 232 3.87 5.07 23.55
C THR A 232 3.66 6.57 23.50
N SER A 233 3.07 7.11 22.41
CA SER A 233 2.89 8.54 22.15
C SER A 233 4.21 9.34 22.24
N SER A 234 5.31 8.74 21.79
CA SER A 234 6.64 9.35 21.86
C SER A 234 7.01 10.02 20.53
N LEU A 235 6.69 11.31 20.42
CA LEU A 235 7.01 12.10 19.23
C LEU A 235 8.51 12.10 18.89
N HIS A 236 9.38 12.15 19.90
CA HIS A 236 10.83 12.08 19.68
C HIS A 236 11.26 10.76 19.05
N LEU A 237 10.66 9.65 19.50
CA LEU A 237 10.92 8.34 18.90
C LEU A 237 10.39 8.29 17.47
N GLU A 238 9.19 8.80 17.22
CA GLU A 238 8.59 8.86 15.88
C GLU A 238 9.47 9.64 14.90
N LEU A 239 9.96 10.82 15.28
CA LEU A 239 10.81 11.66 14.44
C LEU A 239 12.20 11.05 14.22
N ALA A 240 12.83 10.51 15.27
CA ALA A 240 14.14 9.89 15.18
C ALA A 240 14.12 8.68 14.24
N ILE A 241 13.14 7.78 14.44
CA ILE A 241 12.97 6.61 13.58
C ILE A 241 12.52 7.00 12.18
N GLY A 242 11.66 8.02 12.04
CA GLY A 242 11.31 8.61 10.76
C GLY A 242 12.54 9.05 9.95
N GLY A 243 13.51 9.71 10.60
CA GLY A 243 14.79 10.07 10.00
C GLY A 243 15.60 8.85 9.54
N ILE A 244 15.67 7.80 10.35
CA ILE A 244 16.33 6.53 9.97
C ILE A 244 15.63 5.88 8.77
N LEU A 245 14.30 5.89 8.72
CA LEU A 245 13.53 5.36 7.60
C LEU A 245 13.76 6.17 6.32
N ILE A 246 13.87 7.50 6.39
CA ILE A 246 14.24 8.35 5.25
C ILE A 246 15.62 7.94 4.73
N LEU A 247 16.62 7.77 5.59
CA LEU A 247 17.95 7.34 5.19
C LEU A 247 17.92 5.97 4.52
N SER A 248 17.18 5.02 5.09
CA SER A 248 17.01 3.68 4.52
C SER A 248 16.35 3.71 3.13
N ILE A 249 15.31 4.53 2.94
CA ILE A 249 14.66 4.75 1.64
C ILE A 249 15.58 5.49 0.65
N GLY A 250 16.45 6.39 1.14
CA GLY A 250 17.49 7.01 0.32
C GLY A 250 18.50 5.98 -0.20
N LEU A 251 18.95 5.07 0.66
CA LEU A 251 19.85 3.97 0.28
C LEU A 251 19.19 3.00 -0.72
N TYR A 252 17.91 2.67 -0.50
CA TYR A 252 17.09 1.92 -1.45
C TYR A 252 17.08 2.60 -2.82
N SER A 253 16.72 3.88 -2.85
CA SER A 253 16.58 4.67 -4.08
C SER A 253 17.90 4.79 -4.83
N TYR A 254 18.99 5.01 -4.10
CA TYR A 254 20.34 5.03 -4.63
C TYR A 254 20.69 3.69 -5.29
N ASN A 255 20.39 2.56 -4.64
CA ASN A 255 20.67 1.24 -5.19
C ASN A 255 19.94 1.00 -6.52
N LEU A 256 18.66 1.37 -6.60
CA LEU A 256 17.85 1.24 -7.82
C LEU A 256 18.33 2.17 -8.93
N LEU A 257 18.61 3.44 -8.61
CA LEU A 257 19.09 4.41 -9.59
C LEU A 257 20.46 3.97 -10.16
N ARG A 258 21.37 3.49 -9.29
CA ARG A 258 22.67 2.96 -9.74
C ARG A 258 22.51 1.72 -10.61
N THR A 259 21.55 0.84 -10.29
CA THR A 259 21.21 -0.34 -11.11
C THR A 259 20.77 0.09 -12.51
N TRP A 260 19.88 1.09 -12.59
CA TRP A 260 19.43 1.65 -13.86
C TRP A 260 20.57 2.27 -14.65
N ILE A 261 21.37 3.16 -14.04
CA ILE A 261 22.53 3.79 -14.71
C ILE A 261 23.53 2.74 -15.21
N SER A 262 23.85 1.73 -14.39
CA SER A 262 24.83 0.70 -14.77
C SER A 262 24.34 -0.27 -15.83
N SER A 263 23.02 -0.42 -15.99
CA SER A 263 22.45 -1.33 -16.98
C SER A 263 22.66 -0.87 -18.43
N GLY A 264 22.96 0.43 -18.64
CA GLY A 264 23.07 1.01 -19.99
C GLY A 264 21.76 1.02 -20.78
N HIS A 265 20.63 0.64 -20.16
CA HIS A 265 19.31 0.67 -20.78
C HIS A 265 18.88 2.12 -21.05
N SER A 266 18.25 2.38 -22.19
CA SER A 266 17.74 3.72 -22.55
C SER A 266 16.47 4.14 -21.78
N GLY A 267 16.02 3.32 -20.82
CA GLY A 267 14.71 3.46 -20.17
C GLY A 267 13.57 2.88 -21.02
N ASN A 268 12.55 2.36 -20.35
CA ASN A 268 11.26 1.99 -20.92
C ASN A 268 10.15 2.39 -19.95
N ALA A 269 8.90 2.37 -20.40
CA ALA A 269 7.77 2.82 -19.58
C ALA A 269 7.72 2.15 -18.20
N ALA A 270 8.00 0.84 -18.12
CA ALA A 270 8.02 0.11 -16.86
C ALA A 270 9.13 0.60 -15.93
N SER A 271 10.38 0.69 -16.40
CA SER A 271 11.50 1.18 -15.60
C SER A 271 11.30 2.62 -15.15
N ASP A 272 10.75 3.45 -16.02
CA ASP A 272 10.55 4.88 -15.77
C ASP A 272 9.48 5.08 -14.69
N HIS A 273 8.36 4.37 -14.78
CA HIS A 273 7.33 4.34 -13.76
C HIS A 273 7.89 3.88 -12.39
N LEU A 274 8.71 2.83 -12.35
CA LEU A 274 9.33 2.35 -11.10
C LEU A 274 10.31 3.36 -10.49
N LEU A 275 11.08 4.07 -11.31
CA LEU A 275 12.02 5.10 -10.83
C LEU A 275 11.29 6.37 -10.37
N ILE A 276 10.26 6.81 -11.10
CA ILE A 276 9.39 7.93 -10.70
C ILE A 276 8.70 7.59 -9.37
N ALA A 277 8.17 6.37 -9.24
CA ALA A 277 7.59 5.90 -7.99
C ALA A 277 8.58 5.99 -6.82
N THR A 278 9.81 5.56 -7.05
CA THR A 278 10.88 5.59 -6.05
C THR A 278 11.24 7.03 -5.65
N PHE A 279 11.29 7.96 -6.60
CA PHE A 279 11.48 9.38 -6.33
C PHE A 279 10.37 9.94 -5.42
N PHE A 280 9.11 9.68 -5.76
CA PHE A 280 7.97 10.14 -4.95
C PHE A 280 7.91 9.45 -3.58
N LEU A 281 8.37 8.21 -3.46
CA LEU A 281 8.52 7.52 -2.18
C LEU A 281 9.47 8.27 -1.25
N VAL A 282 10.64 8.70 -1.74
CA VAL A 282 11.58 9.52 -0.96
C VAL A 282 10.90 10.82 -0.52
N LEU A 283 10.25 11.51 -1.45
CA LEU A 283 9.61 12.78 -1.17
C LEU A 283 8.49 12.65 -0.13
N MET A 284 7.63 11.63 -0.23
CA MET A 284 6.58 11.41 0.77
C MET A 284 7.15 11.05 2.15
N MET A 285 8.26 10.32 2.23
CA MET A 285 8.86 9.97 3.52
C MET A 285 9.45 11.21 4.20
N ILE A 286 10.10 12.09 3.44
CA ILE A 286 10.57 13.40 3.93
C ILE A 286 9.38 14.23 4.42
N MET A 287 8.34 14.37 3.59
CA MET A 287 7.15 15.14 3.95
C MET A 287 6.43 14.57 5.17
N GLY A 288 6.39 13.24 5.34
CA GLY A 288 5.77 12.60 6.51
C GLY A 288 6.45 12.99 7.82
N VAL A 289 7.78 13.01 7.86
CA VAL A 289 8.54 13.46 9.04
C VAL A 289 8.38 14.97 9.27
N LEU A 290 8.39 15.76 8.20
CA LEU A 290 8.17 17.21 8.31
C LEU A 290 6.76 17.52 8.85
N ILE A 291 5.73 16.81 8.40
CA ILE A 291 4.37 16.92 8.95
C ILE A 291 4.36 16.52 10.43
N GLY A 292 4.99 15.39 10.79
CA GLY A 292 5.09 14.95 12.17
C GLY A 292 5.78 15.99 13.08
N SER A 293 6.79 16.69 12.55
CA SER A 293 7.54 17.69 13.30
C SER A 293 6.72 18.93 13.68
N ASN A 294 5.58 19.18 13.00
CA ASN A 294 4.66 20.25 13.38
C ASN A 294 3.99 20.01 14.74
N SER A 295 4.02 18.78 15.25
CA SER A 295 3.55 18.45 16.59
C SER A 295 4.57 18.79 17.69
N LEU A 296 5.76 19.29 17.33
CA LEU A 296 6.73 19.78 18.31
C LEU A 296 6.21 21.08 18.98
N PRO A 297 6.58 21.37 20.24
CA PRO A 297 6.10 22.55 20.96
C PRO A 297 6.54 23.91 20.37
N GLN A 298 7.51 23.91 19.46
CA GLN A 298 8.00 25.12 18.79
C GLN A 298 7.07 25.53 17.64
N ARG A 299 7.30 26.69 17.01
CA ARG A 299 6.49 27.13 15.86
C ARG A 299 6.46 26.02 14.79
N PRO A 300 5.28 25.73 14.19
CA PRO A 300 5.17 24.69 13.18
C PRO A 300 6.11 25.00 12.02
N LEU A 301 6.98 24.04 11.71
CA LEU A 301 7.99 24.15 10.65
C LEU A 301 7.35 24.31 9.27
N LEU A 302 6.18 23.69 9.06
CA LEU A 302 5.38 23.81 7.83
C LEU A 302 3.89 23.89 8.19
N PRO A 303 3.23 25.06 8.17
CA PRO A 303 1.78 25.14 8.39
C PRO A 303 1.03 24.37 7.29
N PHE A 304 0.25 23.36 7.69
CA PHE A 304 -0.51 22.49 6.79
C PHE A 304 -2.01 22.82 6.83
N GLY A 305 -2.59 23.10 5.66
CA GLY A 305 -4.04 23.13 5.45
C GLY A 305 -4.55 21.84 4.81
N SER A 306 -5.86 21.80 4.56
CA SER A 306 -6.53 20.67 3.92
C SER A 306 -5.98 20.35 2.52
N LEU A 307 -5.61 21.38 1.75
CA LEU A 307 -5.08 21.24 0.40
C LEU A 307 -3.66 20.65 0.41
N GLN A 308 -2.81 21.10 1.33
CA GLN A 308 -1.46 20.55 1.50
C GLN A 308 -1.51 19.09 1.95
N LEU A 309 -2.43 18.74 2.87
CA LEU A 309 -2.63 17.36 3.28
C LEU A 309 -3.14 16.48 2.13
N ALA A 310 -4.03 17.02 1.29
CA ALA A 310 -4.48 16.33 0.08
C ALA A 310 -3.31 16.11 -0.88
N ALA A 311 -2.48 17.13 -1.14
CA ALA A 311 -1.30 17.02 -2.00
C ALA A 311 -0.31 15.97 -1.48
N TYR A 312 -0.01 15.98 -0.17
CA TYR A 312 0.82 14.96 0.48
C TYR A 312 0.26 13.55 0.28
N THR A 313 -1.04 13.36 0.49
CA THR A 313 -1.68 12.05 0.34
C THR A 313 -1.64 11.58 -1.12
N HIS A 314 -1.83 12.49 -2.08
CA HIS A 314 -1.77 12.15 -3.51
C HIS A 314 -0.33 11.94 -4.01
N MET A 315 0.67 12.56 -3.37
CA MET A 315 2.07 12.23 -3.62
C MET A 315 2.35 10.75 -3.32
N ALA A 316 1.80 10.21 -2.23
CA ALA A 316 1.87 8.78 -1.92
C ALA A 316 1.02 7.93 -2.88
N LEU A 317 -0.26 8.26 -3.07
CA LEU A 317 -1.19 7.42 -3.84
C LEU A 317 -0.95 7.48 -5.36
N ILE A 318 -0.82 8.67 -5.94
CA ILE A 318 -0.57 8.85 -7.38
C ILE A 318 0.93 8.75 -7.66
N GLY A 319 1.75 9.49 -6.92
CA GLY A 319 3.18 9.61 -7.21
C GLY A 319 3.97 8.32 -6.94
N PHE A 320 3.65 7.59 -5.88
CA PHE A 320 4.36 6.34 -5.55
C PHE A 320 3.55 5.09 -5.91
N ILE A 321 2.36 4.93 -5.35
CA ILE A 321 1.61 3.67 -5.43
C ILE A 321 1.14 3.38 -6.86
N LEU A 322 0.47 4.34 -7.51
CA LEU A 322 -0.05 4.15 -8.87
C LEU A 322 1.08 4.02 -9.90
N GLN A 323 2.15 4.80 -9.75
CA GLN A 323 3.36 4.66 -10.58
C GLN A 323 3.98 3.27 -10.41
N THR A 324 4.06 2.73 -9.19
CA THR A 324 4.55 1.36 -8.97
C THR A 324 3.63 0.35 -9.65
N VAL A 325 2.31 0.48 -9.53
CA VAL A 325 1.34 -0.41 -10.19
C VAL A 325 1.55 -0.42 -11.71
N PHE A 326 1.70 0.74 -12.35
CA PHE A 326 1.96 0.82 -13.79
C PHE A 326 3.34 0.30 -14.19
N GLY A 327 4.34 0.41 -13.33
CA GLY A 327 5.67 -0.15 -13.59
C GLY A 327 5.72 -1.68 -13.48
N VAL A 328 4.75 -2.29 -12.79
CA VAL A 328 4.70 -3.73 -12.51
C VAL A 328 3.79 -4.50 -13.48
N LEU A 329 2.77 -3.83 -14.04
CA LEU A 329 1.77 -4.42 -14.95
C LEU A 329 2.11 -4.19 -16.41
#